data_AF-A0A925RUP8-F1
#
_entry.id   AF-A0A925RUP8-F1
#
_cell.length_a   1.000
_cell.length_b   1.000
_cell.length_c   1.000
_cell.angle_alpha   90.00
_cell.angle_beta   90.00
_cell.angle_gamma   90.00
#
_symmetry.space_group_name_H-M   'P 1'
#
loop_
_entity.id
_entity.type
_entity.pdbx_description
1 polymer ?
#
loop_
_entity_poly.entity_id
_entity_poly.type
_entity_poly.pdbx_seq_one_letter_code
_entity_poly.pdbx_strand_id
1 'polypeptide(L)'
;MSVTEFLFYAFAAVLVVFALGVILSRNPVHAVLYLVASFVTSAVIWMLLEAEFLAIVLVLVYVGAVMVLFLFVVMMLDINVAQMREGFTRYAPLGAVVA
;
A
#
# COMPACT_ATOMS: atom_id res chain seq x y z
N MET A 1 4.47 -15.13 26.61
CA MET A 1 4.45 -14.92 25.15
C MET A 1 5.31 -16.00 24.53
N SER A 2 4.73 -16.85 23.70
CA SER A 2 5.49 -17.79 22.88
C SER A 2 6.28 -17.05 21.79
N VAL A 3 7.32 -17.68 21.24
CA VAL A 3 8.09 -17.07 20.14
C VAL A 3 7.19 -16.79 18.93
N THR A 4 6.21 -17.65 18.66
CA THR A 4 5.23 -17.48 17.58
C THR A 4 4.31 -16.28 17.80
N GLU A 5 3.82 -16.06 19.02
CA GLU A 5 3.03 -14.87 19.37
C GLU A 5 3.84 -13.57 19.19
N PHE A 6 5.10 -13.57 19.64
CA PHE A 6 5.96 -12.40 19.45
C PHE A 6 6.17 -12.08 17.95
N LEU A 7 6.47 -13.11 17.15
CA LEU A 7 6.61 -12.95 15.70
C LEU A 7 5.32 -12.47 15.04
N PHE A 8 4.17 -13.01 15.45
CA PHE A 8 2.87 -12.60 14.95
C PHE A 8 2.65 -11.09 15.16
N TYR A 9 2.84 -10.59 16.39
CA TYR A 9 2.65 -9.17 16.68
C TYR A 9 3.68 -8.28 15.98
N ALA A 10 4.93 -8.75 15.83
CA ALA A 10 5.96 -8.03 15.09
C ALA A 10 5.58 -7.87 13.61
N PHE A 11 5.20 -8.96 12.93
CA PHE A 11 4.76 -8.91 11.53
C PHE A 11 3.43 -8.17 11.36
N ALA A 12 2.50 -8.27 12.31
CA ALA A 12 1.26 -7.51 12.30
C ALA A 12 1.52 -5.99 12.36
N ALA A 13 2.46 -5.56 13.21
CA ALA A 13 2.86 -4.15 13.26
C ALA A 13 3.47 -3.68 11.94
N VAL A 14 4.36 -4.48 11.34
CA VAL A 14 4.96 -4.21 10.03
C VAL A 14 3.89 -4.13 8.93
N LEU A 15 2.92 -5.03 8.93
CA LEU A 15 1.78 -5.03 8.00
C LEU A 15 1.00 -3.73 8.09
N VAL A 16 0.67 -3.28 9.30
CA VAL A 16 -0.05 -2.02 9.52
C VAL A 16 0.74 -0.83 9.00
N VAL A 17 2.07 -0.80 9.23
CA VAL A 17 2.95 0.26 8.70
C VAL A 17 2.91 0.28 7.17
N PHE A 18 3.00 -0.88 6.51
CA PHE A 18 2.89 -0.93 5.05
C PHE A 18 1.50 -0.54 4.54
N ALA A 19 0.42 -0.97 5.20
CA ALA A 19 -0.94 -0.59 4.85
C ALA A 19 -1.16 0.93 4.97
N LEU A 20 -0.60 1.56 6.01
CA LEU A 20 -0.58 3.01 6.12
C LEU A 20 0.23 3.64 4.98
N GLY A 21 1.38 3.06 4.63
CA GLY A 21 2.20 3.49 3.50
C GLY A 21 1.44 3.54 2.16
N VAL A 22 0.51 2.60 1.93
CA VAL A 22 -0.36 2.59 0.74
C VAL A 22 -1.22 3.85 0.66
N ILE A 23 -1.82 4.25 1.78
CA ILE A 23 -2.77 5.38 1.83
C ILE A 23 -2.03 6.73 1.89
N LEU A 24 -0.89 6.77 2.59
CA LEU A 24 -0.11 7.99 2.78
C LEU A 24 0.76 8.34 1.57
N SER A 25 1.03 7.37 0.69
CA SER A 25 1.85 7.61 -0.49
C SER A 25 1.13 8.50 -1.51
N ARG A 26 1.78 9.61 -1.89
CA ARG A 26 1.30 10.50 -2.96
C ARG A 26 1.59 9.98 -4.35
N ASN A 27 2.63 9.16 -4.50
CA ASN A 27 2.98 8.55 -5.78
C ASN A 27 2.27 7.19 -5.86
N PRO A 28 1.46 6.95 -6.89
CA PRO A 28 0.71 5.71 -7.04
C PRO A 28 1.65 4.50 -7.22
N VAL A 29 2.83 4.66 -7.81
CA VAL A 29 3.83 3.57 -7.92
C VAL A 29 4.30 3.14 -6.53
N HIS A 30 4.64 4.09 -5.67
CA HIS A 30 5.03 3.80 -4.28
C HIS A 30 3.87 3.18 -3.49
N ALA A 31 2.63 3.64 -3.71
CA ALA A 31 1.45 3.06 -3.06
C ALA A 31 1.28 1.57 -3.40
N VAL A 32 1.45 1.20 -4.67
CA VAL A 32 1.38 -0.20 -5.11
C VAL A 32 2.54 -1.03 -4.56
N LEU A 33 3.76 -0.48 -4.47
CA LEU A 33 4.89 -1.18 -3.84
C LEU A 33 4.63 -1.47 -2.35
N TYR A 34 4.06 -0.52 -1.61
CA TYR A 34 3.64 -0.75 -0.23
C TYR A 34 2.51 -1.79 -0.13
N LEU A 35 1.62 -1.83 -1.11
CA LEU A 35 0.53 -2.82 -1.16
C LEU A 35 1.09 -4.23 -1.37
N VAL A 36 2.04 -4.39 -2.29
CA VAL A 36 2.76 -5.66 -2.48
C VAL A 36 3.47 -6.09 -1.19
N ALA A 37 4.19 -5.18 -0.54
CA ALA A 37 4.85 -5.46 0.74
C ALA A 37 3.86 -5.89 1.84
N SER A 38 2.68 -5.28 1.88
CA SER A 38 1.60 -5.67 2.81
C SER A 38 1.10 -7.09 2.57
N PHE A 39 0.89 -7.50 1.31
CA PHE A 39 0.44 -8.85 0.98
C PHE A 39 1.50 -9.92 1.26
N VAL A 40 2.77 -9.62 0.99
CA VAL A 40 3.87 -10.52 1.36
C VAL A 40 3.95 -10.69 2.88
N THR A 41 3.78 -9.61 3.64
CA THR A 41 3.78 -9.66 5.11
C THR A 41 2.57 -10.45 5.64
N SER A 42 1.38 -10.26 5.04
CA SER A 42 0.19 -11.05 5.35
C SER A 42 0.39 -12.54 5.10
N ALA A 43 1.10 -12.92 4.02
CA ALA A 43 1.39 -14.33 3.74
C ALA A 43 2.25 -14.96 4.84
N VAL A 44 3.23 -14.23 5.38
CA VAL A 44 4.03 -14.68 6.55
C VAL A 44 3.14 -14.89 7.77
N ILE A 45 2.21 -13.97 8.03
CA ILE A 45 1.25 -14.11 9.15
C ILE A 45 0.34 -15.33 8.95
N TRP A 46 -0.17 -15.56 7.74
CA TRP A 46 -0.99 -16.74 7.45
C TRP A 46 -0.21 -18.05 7.58
N MET A 47 1.09 -18.05 7.23
CA MET A 47 1.96 -19.19 7.46
C MET A 47 2.16 -19.47 8.97
N LEU A 48 2.27 -18.42 9.80
CA LEU A 48 2.33 -18.58 11.27
C LEU A 48 1.01 -19.10 11.88
N LEU A 49 -0.12 -18.87 11.21
CA LEU A 49 -1.45 -19.34 11.60
C LEU A 49 -1.80 -20.72 11.01
N GLU A 50 -0.82 -21.44 10.45
CA GLU A 50 -1.02 -22.75 9.81
C GLU A 50 -1.97 -22.71 8.58
N ALA A 51 -2.20 -21.52 8.02
CA ALA A 51 -3.03 -21.30 6.83
C ALA A 51 -2.19 -21.32 5.54
N GLU A 52 -1.49 -22.44 5.31
CA GLU A 52 -0.47 -22.56 4.25
C GLU A 52 -1.01 -22.33 2.84
N PHE A 53 -2.14 -22.96 2.50
CA PHE A 53 -2.74 -22.84 1.18
C PHE A 53 -3.12 -21.39 0.86
N LEU A 54 -3.72 -20.69 1.82
CA LEU A 54 -4.08 -19.28 1.67
C LEU A 54 -2.85 -18.39 1.49
N ALA A 55 -1.78 -18.63 2.26
CA ALA A 55 -0.53 -17.88 2.16
C ALA A 55 0.10 -18.00 0.77
N ILE A 56 0.17 -19.22 0.24
CA ILE A 56 0.77 -19.49 -1.07
C ILE A 56 -0.07 -18.87 -2.19
N VAL A 57 -1.40 -19.03 -2.15
CA VAL A 57 -2.31 -18.44 -3.14
C VAL A 57 -2.26 -16.91 -3.13
N LEU A 58 -2.14 -16.29 -1.95
CA LEU A 58 -1.99 -14.84 -1.82
C LEU A 58 -0.76 -14.34 -2.58
N VAL A 59 0.37 -15.01 -2.42
CA VAL A 59 1.61 -14.61 -3.11
C VAL A 59 1.52 -14.91 -4.61
N LEU A 60 1.09 -16.10 -5.01
CA LEU A 60 1.07 -16.47 -6.43
C LEU A 60 0.06 -15.69 -7.24
N VAL A 61 -1.18 -15.57 -6.76
CA VAL A 61 -2.27 -14.96 -7.52
C VAL A 61 -2.28 -13.45 -7.35
N TYR A 62 -2.29 -12.96 -6.11
CA TYR A 62 -2.41 -11.53 -5.88
C TYR A 62 -1.09 -10.80 -6.12
N VAL A 63 0.00 -11.20 -5.47
CA VAL A 63 1.30 -10.52 -5.66
C VAL A 63 1.87 -10.81 -7.05
N GLY A 64 1.85 -12.06 -7.50
CA GLY A 64 2.45 -12.47 -8.77
C GLY A 64 1.68 -11.98 -10.00
N ALA A 65 0.38 -12.27 -10.10
CA ALA A 65 -0.39 -11.90 -11.29
C ALA A 65 -0.99 -10.50 -11.19
N VAL A 66 -1.83 -10.25 -10.18
CA VAL A 66 -2.65 -9.03 -10.15
C VAL A 66 -1.82 -7.76 -9.89
N MET A 67 -0.93 -7.78 -8.90
CA MET A 67 -0.17 -6.60 -8.51
C MET A 67 0.90 -6.21 -9.52
N VAL A 68 1.54 -7.17 -10.18
CA VAL A 68 2.49 -6.88 -11.27
C VAL A 68 1.79 -6.18 -12.43
N LEU A 69 0.59 -6.64 -12.81
CA LEU A 69 -0.23 -5.96 -13.83
C LEU A 69 -0.61 -4.55 -13.39
N PHE A 70 -0.99 -4.38 -12.12
CA PHE A 70 -1.29 -3.05 -11.55
C PHE A 70 -0.08 -2.12 -11.60
N LEU A 71 1.12 -2.61 -11.28
CA LEU A 71 2.37 -1.83 -11.39
C LEU A 71 2.60 -1.35 -12.82
N PHE A 72 2.45 -2.22 -13.82
CA PHE A 72 2.57 -1.82 -15.22
C PHE A 72 1.55 -0.76 -15.63
N VAL A 73 0.28 -0.94 -15.24
CA VAL A 73 -0.80 0.02 -15.54
C VAL A 73 -0.53 1.38 -14.91
N VAL A 74 -0.16 1.39 -13.63
CA VAL A 74 0.10 2.63 -12.88
C VAL A 74 1.35 3.35 -13.39
N MET A 75 2.37 2.62 -13.84
CA MET A 75 3.57 3.24 -14.42
C MET A 75 3.33 3.83 -15.82
N MET A 76 2.43 3.25 -16.62
CA MET A 76 2.06 3.82 -17.91
C MET A 76 1.12 5.03 -17.78
N LEU A 77 0.37 5.12 -16.68
CA LEU A 77 -0.46 6.29 -16.37
C LEU A 77 0.41 7.45 -15.89
N ASP A 78 0.51 8.50 -16.70
CA ASP A 78 1.16 9.75 -16.28
C ASP A 78 0.24 10.53 -15.32
N ILE A 79 0.36 10.24 -14.03
CA ILE A 79 -0.45 10.87 -12.99
C ILE A 79 0.23 12.19 -12.58
N ASN A 80 -0.19 13.29 -13.22
CA ASN A 80 0.32 14.63 -12.94
C ASN A 80 -0.31 15.21 -11.65
N VAL A 81 0.23 14.81 -10.50
CA VAL A 81 -0.20 15.29 -9.17
C VAL A 81 0.06 16.79 -8.98
N ALA A 82 0.94 17.40 -9.80
CA ALA A 82 1.30 18.81 -9.69
C ALA A 82 0.17 19.75 -10.17
N GLN A 83 -0.57 19.38 -11.22
CA GLN A 83 -1.69 20.21 -11.73
C GLN A 83 -2.85 20.37 -10.74
N MET A 84 -3.09 19.38 -9.87
CA MET A 84 -4.13 19.49 -8.82
C MET A 84 -3.82 20.56 -7.76
N ARG A 85 -2.54 20.87 -7.51
CA ARG A 85 -2.14 21.86 -6.49
C ARG A 85 -2.23 23.30 -6.98
N GLU A 86 -1.95 23.56 -8.26
CA GLU A 86 -1.93 24.93 -8.81
C GLU A 86 -3.30 25.60 -8.73
N GLY A 87 -4.38 24.86 -8.98
CA GLY A 87 -5.75 25.36 -8.84
C GLY A 87 -6.05 25.84 -7.41
N PHE A 88 -5.68 25.07 -6.39
CA PHE A 88 -6.00 25.40 -4.99
C PHE A 88 -5.22 26.62 -4.49
N THR A 89 -3.93 26.74 -4.80
CA THR A 89 -3.12 27.90 -4.40
C THR A 89 -3.52 29.20 -5.09
N ARG A 90 -4.11 29.15 -6.30
CA ARG A 90 -4.52 30.34 -7.03
C ARG A 90 -5.80 30.99 -6.49
N TYR A 91 -6.69 30.20 -5.88
CA TYR A 91 -7.93 30.70 -5.25
C TYR A 91 -7.84 30.90 -3.73
N ALA A 92 -6.79 30.38 -3.08
CA ALA A 92 -6.52 30.62 -1.67
C ALA A 92 -6.52 32.11 -1.27
N PRO A 93 -5.88 33.05 -2.01
CA PRO A 93 -5.96 34.47 -1.67
C PRO A 93 -7.34 35.09 -1.96
N LEU A 94 -8.10 34.57 -2.93
CA LEU A 94 -9.46 35.02 -3.21
C LEU A 94 -10.44 34.62 -2.10
N GLY A 95 -10.27 33.44 -1.51
CA GLY A 95 -11.06 33.00 -0.35
C GLY A 95 -10.78 33.82 0.91
N ALA A 96 -9.54 34.25 1.12
CA ALA A 96 -9.14 35.09 2.26
C ALA A 96 -9.60 36.56 2.17
N VAL A 97 -10.00 37.02 0.98
CA VAL A 97 -10.53 38.38 0.76
C VAL A 97 -12.06 38.42 0.84
N VAL A 98 -12.73 37.28 0.61
CA VAL A 98 -14.20 37.18 0.59
C VAL A 98 -14.78 36.71 1.94
N ALA A 99 -14.01 36.00 2.77
CA ALA A 99 -14.36 35.61 4.13
C ALA A 99 -13.91 36.66 5.16
#